data_AF-A0A197JI16-F1
#
_entry.id   AF-A0A197JI16-F1
#
_cell.length_a   1.000
_cell.length_b   1.000
_cell.length_c   1.000
_cell.angle_alpha   90.00
_cell.angle_beta   90.00
_cell.angle_gamma   90.00
#
_symmetry.space_group_name_H-M   'P 1'
#
loop_
_entity.id
_entity.type
_entity.pdbx_description
1 polymer ?
#
loop_
_entity_poly.entity_id
_entity_poly.type
_entity_poly.pdbx_seq_one_letter_code
_entity_poly.pdbx_strand_id
1 'polypeptide(L)'
;MAASNSTGIQTLLEAEKEASKIVQKARTYRVQRLKDARAEAAKEIEELKASKNEAFKNFEQEHAGSSDQTSHRVEVETEQKRVEIEAAFAKNREAVLHKLLDTVFAVEPKIHPNARFD
;
A
#
# COMPACT_ATOMS: atom_id res chain seq x y z
N MET A 1 -63.46 59.61 23.81
CA MET A 1 -62.35 59.44 22.84
C MET A 1 -61.20 58.64 23.49
N ALA A 2 -61.40 57.36 23.82
CA ALA A 2 -60.37 56.51 24.47
C ALA A 2 -60.15 55.14 23.79
N ALA A 3 -60.97 54.80 22.78
CA ALA A 3 -60.86 53.51 22.08
C ALA A 3 -59.64 53.44 21.13
N SER A 4 -59.18 54.58 20.59
CA SER A 4 -58.08 54.65 19.60
C SER A 4 -56.70 54.28 20.15
N ASN A 5 -56.47 54.41 21.46
CA ASN A 5 -55.17 54.07 22.06
C ASN A 5 -55.03 52.55 22.32
N SER A 6 -56.14 51.84 22.53
CA SER A 6 -56.12 50.41 22.84
C SER A 6 -55.82 49.52 21.63
N THR A 7 -56.36 49.87 20.46
CA THR A 7 -56.19 49.12 19.21
C THR A 7 -54.78 49.26 18.63
N GLY A 8 -54.20 50.46 18.69
CA GLY A 8 -52.82 50.70 18.25
C GLY A 8 -51.78 49.93 19.08
N ILE A 9 -51.98 49.87 20.40
CA ILE A 9 -51.12 49.09 21.30
C ILE A 9 -51.24 47.59 21.01
N GLN A 10 -52.44 47.08 20.75
CA GLN A 10 -52.65 45.67 20.39
C GLN A 10 -51.95 45.30 19.08
N THR A 11 -52.01 46.14 18.05
CA THR A 11 -51.28 45.91 16.80
C THR A 11 -49.77 45.89 16.98
N LEU A 12 -49.22 46.73 17.87
CA LEU A 12 -47.77 46.72 18.16
C LEU A 12 -47.35 45.46 18.93
N LEU A 13 -48.17 44.99 19.87
CA LEU A 13 -47.92 43.74 20.61
C LEU A 13 -47.98 42.51 19.70
N GLU A 14 -48.89 42.48 18.74
CA GLU A 14 -48.93 41.42 17.71
C GLU A 14 -47.69 41.46 16.82
N ALA A 15 -47.29 42.64 16.34
CA ALA A 15 -46.07 42.81 15.55
C ALA A 15 -44.81 42.39 16.32
N GLU A 16 -44.71 42.71 17.62
CA GLU A 16 -43.61 42.26 18.48
C GLU A 16 -43.58 40.73 18.62
N LYS A 17 -44.74 40.11 18.80
CA LYS A 17 -44.87 38.64 18.89
C LYS A 17 -44.48 37.97 17.58
N GLU A 18 -44.84 38.54 16.43
CA GLU A 18 -44.43 38.04 15.12
C GLU A 18 -42.93 38.21 14.88
N ALA A 19 -42.37 39.39 15.18
CA ALA A 19 -40.93 39.63 15.09
C ALA A 19 -40.14 38.65 15.96
N SER A 20 -40.58 38.41 17.20
CA SER A 20 -39.98 37.44 18.11
C SER A 20 -40.01 36.01 17.53
N LYS A 21 -41.15 35.60 16.95
CA LYS A 21 -41.26 34.30 16.25
C LYS A 21 -40.30 34.19 15.06
N ILE A 22 -40.16 35.25 14.26
CA ILE A 22 -39.23 35.26 13.12
C ILE A 22 -37.79 35.08 13.61
N VAL A 23 -37.39 35.81 14.64
CA VAL A 23 -36.03 35.69 15.22
C VAL A 23 -35.80 34.30 15.82
N GLN A 24 -36.78 33.73 16.52
CA GLN A 24 -36.67 32.38 17.07
C GLN A 24 -36.53 31.33 15.95
N LYS A 25 -37.34 31.41 14.89
CA LYS A 25 -37.22 30.53 13.71
C LYS A 25 -35.84 30.64 13.06
N ALA A 26 -35.30 31.85 12.92
CA ALA A 26 -33.96 32.04 12.37
C ALA A 26 -32.87 31.40 13.25
N ARG A 27 -32.98 31.52 14.58
CA ARG A 27 -32.05 30.89 15.54
C ARG A 27 -32.12 29.36 15.48
N THR A 28 -33.33 28.78 15.47
CA THR A 28 -33.49 27.33 15.39
C THR A 28 -32.99 26.79 14.05
N TYR A 29 -33.29 27.47 12.94
CA TYR A 29 -32.77 27.12 11.62
C TYR A 29 -31.24 27.12 11.59
N ARG A 30 -30.60 28.14 12.17
CA ARG A 30 -29.12 28.20 12.26
C ARG A 30 -28.56 27.01 13.03
N VAL A 31 -29.15 26.66 14.18
CA VAL A 31 -28.69 25.52 14.99
C VAL A 31 -28.91 24.20 14.24
N GLN A 32 -30.05 24.05 13.57
CA GLN A 32 -30.35 22.87 12.78
C GLN A 32 -29.32 22.70 11.64
N ARG A 33 -29.08 23.76 10.87
CA ARG A 33 -28.11 23.73 9.76
C ARG A 33 -26.69 23.39 10.22
N LEU A 34 -26.29 23.84 11.41
CA LEU A 34 -25.00 23.45 12.02
C LEU A 34 -24.96 21.97 12.42
N LYS A 35 -26.07 21.40 12.90
CA LYS A 35 -26.15 19.97 13.22
C LYS A 35 -26.13 19.13 11.94
N ASP A 36 -26.89 19.54 10.93
CA ASP A 36 -26.97 18.84 9.65
C ASP A 36 -25.58 18.80 8.98
N ALA A 37 -24.87 19.93 8.94
CA ALA A 37 -23.51 19.99 8.39
C ALA A 37 -22.52 19.05 9.13
N ARG A 38 -22.64 18.93 10.45
CA ARG A 38 -21.81 18.00 11.24
C ARG A 38 -22.17 16.55 10.96
N ALA A 39 -23.45 16.24 10.83
CA ALA A 39 -23.94 14.90 10.54
C ALA A 39 -23.55 14.46 9.12
N GLU A 40 -23.63 15.36 8.15
CA GLU A 40 -23.22 15.13 6.76
C GLU A 40 -21.71 14.89 6.66
N ALA A 41 -20.89 15.74 7.29
CA ALA A 41 -19.44 15.53 7.36
C ALA A 41 -19.07 14.19 8.05
N ALA A 42 -19.79 13.80 9.10
CA ALA A 42 -19.57 12.51 9.75
C ALA A 42 -19.88 11.33 8.82
N LYS A 43 -20.96 11.40 8.04
CA LYS A 43 -21.31 10.39 7.03
C LYS A 43 -20.25 10.29 5.93
N GLU A 44 -19.81 11.42 5.38
CA GLU A 44 -18.77 11.44 4.35
C GLU A 44 -17.45 10.82 4.87
N ILE A 45 -17.09 11.09 6.13
CA ILE A 45 -15.91 10.49 6.76
C ILE A 45 -16.06 8.96 6.88
N GLU A 46 -17.23 8.47 7.26
CA GLU A 46 -17.50 7.03 7.36
C GLU A 46 -17.45 6.34 5.99
N GLU A 47 -18.05 6.96 4.96
CA GLU A 47 -18.00 6.46 3.58
C GLU A 47 -16.56 6.42 3.05
N LEU A 48 -15.78 7.48 3.27
CA LEU A 48 -14.35 7.51 2.90
C LEU A 48 -13.55 6.42 3.62
N LYS A 49 -13.78 6.24 4.93
CA LYS A 49 -13.13 5.17 5.70
C LYS A 49 -13.49 3.80 5.17
N ALA A 50 -14.76 3.55 4.84
CA ALA A 50 -15.20 2.28 4.28
C ALA A 50 -14.52 2.01 2.94
N SER A 51 -14.54 2.98 2.02
CA SER A 51 -13.88 2.88 0.71
C SER A 51 -12.37 2.66 0.82
N LYS A 52 -11.68 3.37 1.72
CA LYS A 52 -10.25 3.20 1.94
C LYS A 52 -9.90 1.85 2.57
N ASN A 53 -10.72 1.36 3.50
CA ASN A 53 -10.53 0.04 4.09
C ASN A 53 -10.77 -1.07 3.07
N GLU A 54 -11.74 -0.92 2.17
CA GLU A 54 -11.97 -1.86 1.09
C GLU A 54 -10.79 -1.88 0.09
N ALA A 55 -10.32 -0.70 -0.33
CA ALA A 55 -9.14 -0.58 -1.18
C ALA A 55 -7.90 -1.18 -0.51
N PHE A 56 -7.72 -0.97 0.80
CA PHE A 56 -6.63 -1.55 1.56
C PHE A 56 -6.72 -3.09 1.63
N LYS A 57 -7.91 -3.64 1.90
CA LYS A 57 -8.13 -5.10 1.90
C LYS A 57 -7.88 -5.72 0.53
N ASN A 58 -8.31 -5.07 -0.54
CA ASN A 58 -8.04 -5.57 -1.90
C ASN A 58 -6.55 -5.54 -2.20
N PHE A 59 -5.86 -4.46 -1.82
CA PHE A 59 -4.40 -4.37 -1.96
C PHE A 59 -3.69 -5.45 -1.15
N GLU A 60 -4.11 -5.70 0.10
CA GLU A 60 -3.58 -6.79 0.92
C GLU A 60 -3.83 -8.15 0.27
N GLN A 61 -5.02 -8.43 -0.26
CA GLN A 61 -5.29 -9.71 -0.92
C GLN A 61 -4.45 -9.92 -2.19
N GLU A 62 -4.30 -8.89 -3.01
CA GLU A 62 -3.47 -8.93 -4.22
C GLU A 62 -1.99 -9.14 -3.89
N HIS A 63 -1.49 -8.53 -2.80
CA HIS A 63 -0.07 -8.58 -2.45
C HIS A 63 0.30 -9.69 -1.47
N ALA A 64 -0.66 -10.22 -0.70
CA ALA A 64 -0.42 -11.33 0.23
C ALA A 64 0.05 -12.60 -0.51
N GLY A 65 -0.42 -12.82 -1.74
CA GLY A 65 0.02 -13.93 -2.60
C GLY A 65 1.28 -13.65 -3.44
N SER A 66 1.81 -12.43 -3.42
CA SER A 66 2.98 -12.05 -4.24
C SER A 66 4.26 -12.77 -3.81
N SER A 67 4.37 -13.13 -2.52
CA SER A 67 5.48 -13.93 -2.01
C SER A 67 5.55 -15.31 -2.69
N ASP A 68 4.40 -15.97 -2.84
CA ASP A 68 4.33 -17.31 -3.43
C ASP A 68 4.58 -17.30 -4.94
N GLN A 69 4.13 -16.25 -5.64
CA GLN A 69 4.48 -16.07 -7.05
C GLN A 69 5.97 -15.79 -7.24
N THR A 70 6.56 -15.01 -6.34
CA THR A 70 7.99 -14.69 -6.38
C THR A 70 8.83 -15.92 -6.08
N SER A 71 8.48 -16.72 -5.06
CA SER A 71 9.19 -17.96 -4.74
C SER A 71 9.10 -18.97 -5.88
N HIS A 72 7.92 -19.20 -6.46
CA HIS A 72 7.77 -20.09 -7.61
C HIS A 72 8.60 -19.63 -8.81
N ARG A 73 8.65 -18.31 -9.08
CA ARG A 73 9.50 -17.78 -10.17
C ARG A 73 10.98 -18.04 -9.90
N VAL A 74 11.43 -17.84 -8.67
CA VAL A 74 12.81 -18.12 -8.25
C VAL A 74 13.13 -19.61 -8.36
N GLU A 75 12.22 -20.49 -7.96
CA GLU A 75 12.37 -21.94 -8.08
C GLU A 75 12.53 -22.36 -9.54
N VAL A 76 11.66 -21.89 -10.43
CA VAL A 76 11.74 -22.18 -11.88
C VAL A 76 13.06 -21.70 -12.47
N GLU A 77 13.50 -20.48 -12.14
CA GLU A 77 14.78 -19.95 -12.63
C GLU A 77 15.97 -20.74 -12.07
N THR A 78 15.89 -21.17 -10.81
CA THR A 78 16.93 -21.97 -10.16
C THR A 78 17.05 -23.35 -10.82
N GLU A 79 15.92 -24.00 -11.11
CA GLU A 79 15.87 -25.27 -11.81
C GLU A 79 16.47 -25.16 -13.22
N GLN A 80 16.13 -24.11 -13.97
CA GLN A 80 16.71 -23.82 -15.28
C GLN A 80 18.24 -23.68 -15.21
N LYS A 81 18.72 -22.84 -14.28
CA LYS A 81 20.17 -22.65 -14.08
C LYS A 81 20.87 -23.93 -13.65
N ARG A 82 20.22 -24.78 -12.84
CA ARG A 82 20.80 -26.08 -12.44
C ARG A 82 21.00 -26.98 -13.67
N VAL A 83 19.99 -27.07 -14.53
CA VAL A 83 20.08 -27.85 -15.78
C VAL A 83 21.17 -27.32 -16.70
N GLU A 84 21.31 -26.00 -16.83
CA GLU A 84 22.39 -25.38 -17.60
C GLU A 84 23.78 -25.73 -17.05
N ILE A 85 23.95 -25.69 -15.72
CA ILE A 85 25.21 -26.04 -15.05
C ILE A 85 25.52 -27.53 -15.27
N GLU A 86 24.54 -28.41 -15.12
CA GLU A 86 24.71 -29.86 -15.34
C GLU A 86 25.11 -30.15 -16.80
N ALA A 87 24.47 -29.49 -17.77
CA ALA A 87 24.81 -29.61 -19.18
C ALA A 87 26.23 -29.10 -19.49
N ALA A 88 26.61 -27.95 -18.92
CA ALA A 88 27.95 -27.39 -19.07
C ALA A 88 29.02 -28.30 -18.43
N PHE A 89 28.72 -28.91 -17.28
CA PHE A 89 29.60 -29.89 -16.65
C PHE A 89 29.76 -31.12 -17.53
N ALA A 90 28.65 -31.73 -17.98
CA ALA A 90 28.69 -32.93 -18.82
C ALA A 90 29.51 -32.71 -20.10
N LYS A 91 29.36 -31.54 -20.74
CA LYS A 91 30.11 -31.18 -21.95
C LYS A 91 31.62 -31.06 -21.72
N ASN A 92 32.04 -30.50 -20.59
CA ASN A 92 33.45 -30.17 -20.35
C ASN A 92 34.19 -31.21 -19.50
N ARG A 93 33.47 -32.15 -18.87
CA ARG A 93 34.03 -33.14 -17.94
C ARG A 93 35.20 -33.92 -18.54
N GLU A 94 35.03 -34.50 -19.73
CA GLU A 94 36.07 -35.34 -20.34
C GLU A 94 37.33 -34.54 -20.69
N ALA A 95 37.18 -33.35 -21.26
CA ALA A 95 38.29 -32.48 -21.60
C ALA A 95 39.11 -32.08 -20.35
N VAL A 96 38.42 -31.77 -19.24
CA VAL A 96 39.08 -31.44 -17.97
C VAL A 96 39.77 -32.66 -17.36
N LEU A 97 39.15 -33.84 -17.41
CA LEU A 97 39.75 -35.08 -16.94
C LEU A 97 41.03 -35.43 -17.70
N HIS A 98 40.99 -35.37 -19.04
CA HIS A 98 42.19 -35.60 -19.86
C HIS A 98 43.31 -34.65 -19.49
N LYS A 99 43.01 -33.34 -19.43
CA LYS A 99 44.03 -32.34 -19.06
C LYS A 99 44.63 -32.59 -17.67
N LEU A 100 43.80 -32.95 -16.68
CA LEU A 100 44.28 -33.29 -15.33
C LEU A 100 45.18 -34.53 -15.36
N LEU A 101 44.75 -35.61 -16.01
CA LEU A 101 45.54 -36.84 -16.09
C LEU A 101 46.86 -36.61 -16.84
N ASP A 102 46.84 -35.90 -17.97
CA ASP A 102 48.04 -35.57 -18.73
C ASP A 102 49.05 -34.79 -17.87
N THR A 103 48.58 -33.80 -17.11
CA THR A 103 49.46 -33.03 -16.22
C THR A 103 50.02 -33.84 -15.05
N VAL A 104 49.24 -34.80 -14.52
CA VAL A 104 49.69 -35.64 -13.39
C VAL A 104 50.68 -36.70 -13.86
N PHE A 105 50.48 -37.27 -15.06
CA PHE A 105 51.38 -38.27 -15.63
C PHE A 105 52.63 -37.66 -16.29
N ALA A 106 52.62 -36.37 -16.63
CA ALA A 106 53.79 -35.65 -17.13
C ALA A 106 54.80 -35.36 -16.01
N VAL A 107 55.57 -36.37 -15.63
CA VAL A 107 56.66 -36.21 -14.66
C VAL A 107 57.87 -35.60 -15.37
N GLU A 108 58.15 -34.33 -15.09
CA GLU A 108 59.39 -33.66 -15.48
C GLU A 108 60.35 -33.61 -14.28
N PRO A 109 61.26 -34.58 -14.13
CA PRO A 109 62.25 -34.56 -13.06
C PRO A 109 63.23 -33.40 -13.32
N LYS A 110 63.06 -32.32 -12.56
CA LYS A 110 63.97 -31.17 -12.58
C LYS A 110 64.90 -31.26 -11.39
N ILE A 111 66.18 -31.17 -11.68
CA ILE A 111 67.21 -31.04 -10.66
C ILE A 111 66.97 -29.70 -9.96
N HIS A 112 67.03 -29.72 -8.63
CA HIS A 112 66.85 -28.49 -7.85
C HIS A 112 67.85 -27.43 -8.33
N PRO A 113 67.45 -26.16 -8.51
CA PRO A 113 68.30 -25.12 -9.11
C PRO A 113 69.67 -24.93 -8.44
N ASN A 114 69.79 -25.34 -7.18
CA ASN A 114 71.02 -25.23 -6.37
C ASN A 114 71.80 -26.55 -6.25
N ALA A 115 71.50 -27.58 -7.04
CA ALA A 115 72.29 -28.82 -6.99
C ALA A 115 73.72 -28.55 -7.46
N ARG A 116 74.70 -28.83 -6.59
CA ARG A 116 76.13 -28.76 -6.92
C ARG A 116 76.60 -30.19 -7.20
N PHE A 117 77.25 -30.37 -8.34
CA PHE A 117 77.99 -31.58 -8.66
C PHE A 117 79.45 -31.27 -8.32
N ASP A 118 80.05 -32.07 -7.44
CA ASP A 118 81.49 -32.00 -7.13
C ASP A 118 82.34 -32.45 -8.33
#